data_AF-A0AAP5H750-F1
#
_entry.id   AF-A0AAP5H750-F1
#
_cell.length_a   1.000
_cell.length_b   1.000
_cell.length_c   1.000
_cell.angle_alpha   90.00
_cell.angle_beta   90.00
_cell.angle_gamma   90.00
#
_symmetry.space_group_name_H-M   'P 1'
#
loop_
_entity.id
_entity.type
_entity.pdbx_description
1 polymer ?
#
loop_
_entity_poly.entity_id
_entity_poly.type
_entity_poly.pdbx_seq_one_letter_code
_entity_poly.pdbx_strand_id
1 'polypeptide(L)'
;MKSTVRRDSRLSMPTEYSDMGSVASIAAFSRSLIKREQLRSGGDAETAIRRVANRIKVGPGTIANLVRNRVKTICFDMARRIVNAAITDIENEKKALENEHQALVALGHHADPSALASVEQGLAIVREGLARMRGQS
;
A
#
# COMPACT_ATOMS: atom_id res chain seq x y z
N MET A 1 -38.46 26.78 30.50
CA MET A 1 -38.06 25.50 29.87
C MET A 1 -36.62 25.63 29.40
N LYS A 2 -35.66 24.95 30.04
CA LYS A 2 -34.24 24.99 29.64
C LYS A 2 -34.03 23.93 28.57
N SER A 3 -33.80 24.37 27.34
CA SER A 3 -33.43 23.51 26.22
C SER A 3 -32.01 23.00 26.42
N THR A 4 -31.89 21.71 26.77
CA THR A 4 -30.62 21.01 26.87
C THR A 4 -30.14 20.68 25.47
N VAL A 5 -29.24 21.52 24.94
CA VAL A 5 -28.52 21.28 23.68
C VAL A 5 -27.65 20.03 23.85
N ARG A 6 -28.10 18.90 23.31
CA ARG A 6 -27.29 17.68 23.17
C ARG A 6 -26.19 17.98 22.16
N ARG A 7 -24.95 18.14 22.63
CA ARG A 7 -23.78 18.23 21.76
C ARG A 7 -23.58 16.89 21.06
N ASP A 8 -23.67 16.92 19.74
CA ASP A 8 -23.29 15.84 18.84
C ASP A 8 -21.93 15.27 19.23
N SER A 9 -21.92 13.98 19.56
CA SER A 9 -20.73 13.14 19.59
C SER A 9 -20.24 12.94 18.16
N ARG A 10 -19.61 13.95 17.57
CA ARG A 10 -18.76 13.74 16.40
C ARG A 10 -17.65 12.80 16.85
N LEU A 11 -17.74 11.54 16.43
CA LEU A 11 -16.69 10.55 16.56
C LEU A 11 -15.37 11.21 16.16
N SER A 12 -14.52 11.51 17.13
CA SER A 12 -13.21 12.10 16.87
C SER A 12 -12.44 11.09 16.04
N MET A 13 -12.26 11.38 14.75
CA MET A 13 -11.43 10.56 13.89
C MET A 13 -10.04 10.48 14.54
N PRO A 14 -9.49 9.27 14.74
CA PRO A 14 -8.19 9.12 15.36
C PRO A 14 -7.16 9.92 14.55
N THR A 15 -6.50 10.86 15.22
CA THR A 15 -5.48 11.73 14.62
C THR A 15 -4.15 11.01 14.43
N GLU A 16 -3.95 9.92 15.16
CA GLU A 16 -2.75 9.09 15.14
C GLU A 16 -3.07 7.62 15.45
N TYR A 17 -2.21 6.74 14.93
CA TYR A 17 -2.15 5.34 15.29
C TYR A 17 -1.13 5.17 16.42
N SER A 18 -1.59 4.74 17.58
CA SER A 18 -0.77 4.49 18.77
C SER A 18 -0.81 3.03 19.24
N ASP A 19 -1.75 2.23 18.72
CA ASP A 19 -1.78 0.81 19.00
C ASP A 19 -0.63 0.10 18.28
N MET A 20 0.00 -0.85 18.98
CA MET A 20 1.19 -1.54 18.47
C MET A 20 0.90 -2.35 17.21
N GLY A 21 -0.33 -2.81 17.01
CA GLY A 21 -0.74 -3.59 15.84
C GLY A 21 -0.74 -2.76 14.56
N SER A 22 -1.33 -1.57 14.61
CA SER A 22 -1.36 -0.62 13.49
C SER A 22 0.04 -0.11 13.15
N VAL A 23 0.84 0.25 14.16
CA VAL A 23 2.24 0.69 13.95
C VAL A 23 3.06 -0.41 13.29
N ALA A 24 2.94 -1.66 13.75
CA ALA A 24 3.63 -2.80 13.16
C ALA A 24 3.19 -3.06 11.70
N SER A 25 1.90 -2.94 11.42
CA SER A 25 1.34 -3.11 10.07
C SER A 25 1.87 -2.04 9.11
N ILE A 26 1.88 -0.76 9.53
CA ILE A 26 2.42 0.35 8.74
C ILE A 26 3.93 0.19 8.52
N ALA A 27 4.66 -0.30 9.52
CA ALA A 27 6.08 -0.63 9.36
C ALA A 27 6.30 -1.76 8.35
N ALA A 28 5.45 -2.80 8.36
CA ALA A 28 5.50 -3.89 7.38
C ALA A 28 5.22 -3.40 5.95
N PHE A 29 4.20 -2.55 5.76
CA PHE A 29 3.96 -1.91 4.47
C PHE A 29 5.18 -1.12 4.01
N SER A 30 5.77 -0.31 4.89
CA SER A 30 6.95 0.49 4.58
C SER A 30 8.15 -0.37 4.15
N ARG A 31 8.41 -1.49 4.85
CA ARG A 31 9.45 -2.46 4.45
C ARG A 31 9.17 -3.04 3.07
N SER A 32 7.92 -3.37 2.77
CA SER A 32 7.52 -3.89 1.47
C SER A 32 7.75 -2.86 0.34
N LEU A 33 7.42 -1.58 0.58
CA LEU A 33 7.71 -0.50 -0.38
C LEU A 33 9.21 -0.38 -0.66
N ILE A 34 10.05 -0.41 0.38
CA ILE A 34 11.51 -0.32 0.23
C ILE A 34 12.06 -1.52 -0.53
N LYS A 35 11.64 -2.74 -0.18
CA LYS A 35 12.07 -3.96 -0.87
C LYS A 35 11.72 -3.91 -2.36
N ARG A 36 10.49 -3.49 -2.69
CA ARG A 36 10.06 -3.33 -4.09
C ARG A 36 10.85 -2.26 -4.82
N GLU A 37 11.09 -1.12 -4.19
CA GLU A 37 11.90 -0.05 -4.80
C GLU A 37 13.32 -0.52 -5.07
N GLN A 38 13.93 -1.26 -4.13
CA GLN A 38 15.26 -1.84 -4.29
C GLN A 38 15.32 -2.83 -5.46
N LEU A 39 14.30 -3.70 -5.60
CA LEU A 39 14.20 -4.64 -6.72
C LEU A 39 14.03 -3.93 -8.07
N ARG A 40 13.27 -2.83 -8.12
CA ARG A 40 13.01 -2.09 -9.37
C ARG A 40 14.19 -1.25 -9.85
N SER A 41 14.81 -0.51 -8.92
CA SER A 41 15.80 0.50 -9.28
C SER A 41 17.23 -0.01 -9.25
N GLY A 42 17.46 -1.19 -8.63
CA GLY A 42 18.81 -1.65 -8.30
C GLY A 42 19.47 -0.74 -7.25
N GLY A 43 20.46 -1.28 -6.55
CA GLY A 43 21.25 -0.52 -5.57
C GLY A 43 20.98 -0.88 -4.11
N ASP A 44 21.44 0.01 -3.23
CA ASP A 44 21.44 -0.20 -1.79
C ASP A 44 20.11 0.16 -1.11
N ALA A 45 19.94 -0.33 0.11
CA ALA A 45 18.75 -0.07 0.91
C ALA A 45 18.58 1.41 1.25
N GLU A 46 19.68 2.17 1.36
CA GLU A 46 19.62 3.60 1.69
C GLU A 46 19.00 4.42 0.56
N THR A 47 19.40 4.15 -0.69
CA THR A 47 18.83 4.78 -1.87
C THR A 47 17.33 4.46 -2.00
N ALA A 48 16.96 3.19 -1.77
CA ALA A 48 15.55 2.78 -1.77
C ALA A 48 14.74 3.51 -0.68
N ILE A 49 15.29 3.65 0.53
CA ILE A 49 14.66 4.42 1.62
C ILE A 49 14.45 5.89 1.20
N ARG A 50 15.46 6.54 0.63
CA ARG A 50 15.35 7.94 0.18
C ARG A 50 14.28 8.11 -0.88
N ARG A 51 14.21 7.20 -1.87
CA ARG A 51 13.19 7.23 -2.93
C ARG A 51 11.78 7.03 -2.38
N VAL A 52 11.58 6.04 -1.51
CA VAL A 52 10.28 5.79 -0.86
C VAL A 52 9.87 7.00 -0.01
N ALA A 53 10.80 7.56 0.76
CA ALA A 53 10.56 8.73 1.61
C ALA A 53 10.12 9.95 0.78
N ASN A 54 10.80 10.22 -0.34
CA ASN A 54 10.43 11.28 -1.27
C ASN A 54 9.04 11.04 -1.87
N ARG A 55 8.74 9.80 -2.27
CA ARG A 55 7.44 9.41 -2.87
C ARG A 55 6.26 9.67 -1.93
N ILE A 56 6.41 9.38 -0.64
CA ILE A 56 5.36 9.60 0.37
C ILE A 56 5.49 10.95 1.09
N LYS A 57 6.43 11.81 0.65
CA LYS A 57 6.68 13.16 1.16
C LYS A 57 6.97 13.19 2.67
N VAL A 58 7.89 12.34 3.12
CA VAL A 58 8.39 12.30 4.51
C VAL A 58 9.92 12.28 4.52
N GLY A 59 10.53 12.58 5.67
CA GLY A 59 11.98 12.48 5.81
C GLY A 59 12.49 11.04 5.76
N PRO A 60 13.66 10.77 5.14
CA PRO A 60 14.24 9.42 5.09
C PRO A 60 14.54 8.85 6.48
N GLY A 61 14.94 9.69 7.43
CA GLY A 61 15.14 9.30 8.83
C GLY A 61 13.85 8.78 9.49
N THR A 62 12.70 9.37 9.17
CA THR A 62 11.40 8.94 9.67
C THR A 62 11.08 7.53 9.18
N ILE A 63 11.33 7.25 7.90
CA ILE A 63 11.12 5.90 7.32
C ILE A 63 12.11 4.90 7.89
N ALA A 64 13.38 5.28 8.05
CA ALA A 64 14.39 4.44 8.66
C ALA A 64 14.05 4.08 10.12
N ASN A 65 13.49 5.01 10.88
CA ASN A 65 13.02 4.75 12.24
C ASN A 65 11.77 3.86 12.25
N LEU A 66 10.84 4.10 11.33
CA LEU A 66 9.62 3.30 11.17
C LEU A 66 9.94 1.83 10.89
N VAL A 67 10.81 1.54 9.92
CA VAL A 67 11.14 0.14 9.57
C VAL A 67 11.94 -0.57 10.66
N ARG A 68 12.65 0.17 11.50
CA ARG A 68 13.36 -0.33 12.69
C ARG A 68 12.45 -0.44 13.93
N ASN A 69 11.14 -0.20 13.81
CA ASN A 69 10.17 -0.19 14.90
C ASN A 69 10.57 0.78 16.05
N ARG A 70 11.22 1.90 15.74
CA ARG A 70 11.64 2.91 16.74
C ARG A 70 10.62 4.02 16.95
N VAL A 71 9.43 3.90 16.36
CA VAL A 71 8.39 4.94 16.39
C VAL A 71 7.25 4.44 17.27
N LYS A 72 6.78 5.29 18.20
CA LYS A 72 5.71 4.95 19.13
C LYS A 72 4.31 5.26 18.57
N THR A 73 4.21 6.32 17.77
CA THR A 73 2.97 6.75 17.13
C THR A 73 3.22 7.14 15.68
N ILE A 74 2.20 7.00 14.84
CA ILE A 74 2.25 7.40 13.44
C ILE A 74 1.04 8.29 13.18
N CYS A 75 1.26 9.50 12.67
CA CYS A 75 0.15 10.38 12.33
C CYS A 75 -0.69 9.78 11.19
N PHE A 76 -2.01 9.99 11.25
CA PHE A 76 -2.96 9.40 10.32
C PHE A 76 -2.63 9.73 8.86
N ASP A 77 -2.22 10.97 8.57
CA ASP A 77 -1.87 11.38 7.21
C ASP A 77 -0.63 10.64 6.66
N MET A 78 0.39 10.40 7.49
CA MET A 78 1.55 9.60 7.09
C MET A 78 1.16 8.15 6.82
N ALA A 79 0.36 7.56 7.71
CA ALA A 79 -0.15 6.20 7.51
C ALA A 79 -0.95 6.09 6.20
N ARG A 80 -1.86 7.05 5.94
CA ARG A 80 -2.64 7.12 4.71
C ARG A 80 -1.77 7.22 3.46
N ARG A 81 -0.72 8.04 3.48
CA ARG A 81 0.23 8.14 2.36
C ARG A 81 0.99 6.85 2.11
N ILE A 82 1.40 6.13 3.16
CA ILE A 82 2.07 4.83 3.04
C ILE A 82 1.11 3.79 2.45
N VAL A 83 -0.12 3.72 2.95
CA VAL A 83 -1.15 2.79 2.43
C VAL A 83 -1.47 3.10 0.98
N ASN A 84 -1.68 4.37 0.63
CA ASN A 84 -1.93 4.78 -0.76
C ASN A 84 -0.76 4.42 -1.68
N ALA A 85 0.48 4.62 -1.25
CA ALA A 85 1.65 4.22 -2.03
C ALA A 85 1.72 2.70 -2.23
N ALA A 86 1.33 1.91 -1.23
CA ALA A 86 1.24 0.46 -1.35
C ALA A 86 0.12 0.02 -2.32
N ILE A 87 -1.05 0.65 -2.24
CA ILE A 87 -2.16 0.40 -3.17
C ILE A 87 -1.72 0.71 -4.61
N THR A 88 -1.08 1.87 -4.84
CA THR A 88 -0.57 2.24 -6.16
C THR A 88 0.51 1.29 -6.67
N ASP A 89 1.37 0.76 -5.80
CA ASP A 89 2.33 -0.27 -6.20
C ASP A 89 1.62 -1.55 -6.68
N ILE A 90 0.56 -1.98 -6.00
CA ILE A 90 -0.24 -3.15 -6.39
C ILE A 90 -1.01 -2.89 -7.69
N GLU A 91 -1.57 -1.70 -7.88
CA GLU A 91 -2.25 -1.28 -9.11
C GLU A 91 -1.30 -1.33 -10.32
N ASN A 92 -0.07 -0.85 -10.14
CA ASN A 92 0.96 -0.88 -11.20
C ASN A 92 1.40 -2.31 -11.53
N GLU A 93 1.57 -3.16 -10.51
CA GLU A 93 1.94 -4.57 -10.68
C GLU A 93 0.83 -5.35 -11.40
N LYS A 94 -0.42 -5.14 -11.00
CA LYS A 94 -1.59 -5.68 -11.71
C LYS A 94 -1.58 -5.25 -13.18
N LYS A 95 -1.36 -3.97 -13.47
CA LYS A 95 -1.33 -3.46 -14.85
C LYS A 95 -0.20 -4.10 -15.67
N ALA A 96 0.98 -4.30 -15.07
CA ALA A 96 2.10 -4.97 -15.73
C ALA A 96 1.75 -6.42 -16.08
N LEU A 97 1.15 -7.16 -15.14
CA LEU A 97 0.71 -8.55 -15.37
C LEU A 97 -0.42 -8.64 -16.40
N GLU A 98 -1.36 -7.68 -16.41
CA GLU A 98 -2.40 -7.61 -17.45
C GLU A 98 -1.80 -7.39 -18.84
N ASN A 99 -0.80 -6.52 -18.96
CA ASN A 99 -0.11 -6.28 -20.23
C ASN A 99 0.69 -7.50 -20.69
N GLU A 100 1.38 -8.18 -19.77
CA GLU A 100 2.12 -9.40 -20.07
C GLU A 100 1.19 -10.52 -20.52
N HIS A 101 0.06 -10.70 -19.84
CA HIS A 101 -0.98 -11.64 -20.24
C HIS A 101 -1.50 -11.35 -21.65
N GLN A 102 -1.82 -10.09 -21.95
CA GLN A 102 -2.27 -9.69 -23.29
C GLN A 102 -1.22 -9.96 -24.37
N ALA A 103 0.06 -9.70 -24.06
CA ALA A 103 1.16 -9.98 -24.99
C ALA A 103 1.31 -11.49 -25.26
N LEU A 104 1.22 -12.33 -24.22
CA LEU A 104 1.30 -13.79 -24.35
C LEU A 104 0.16 -14.35 -25.19
N VAL A 105 -1.06 -13.87 -24.98
CA VAL A 105 -2.23 -14.24 -25.81
C VAL A 105 -2.03 -13.81 -27.27
N ALA A 106 -1.54 -12.59 -27.49
CA ALA A 106 -1.34 -12.04 -28.83
C ALA A 106 -0.23 -12.78 -29.62
N LEU A 107 0.80 -13.27 -28.93
CA LEU A 107 1.89 -14.05 -29.55
C LEU A 107 1.46 -15.45 -30.01
N GLY A 108 0.22 -15.86 -29.76
CA GLY A 108 -0.29 -17.16 -30.21
C GLY A 108 0.38 -18.34 -29.53
N HIS A 109 1.12 -18.11 -28.42
CA HIS A 109 1.49 -19.20 -27.55
C HIS A 109 0.20 -19.81 -27.03
N HIS A 110 -0.07 -21.05 -27.41
CA HIS A 110 -1.07 -21.90 -26.79
C HIS A 110 -0.62 -22.20 -25.35
N ALA A 111 -0.67 -21.18 -24.49
CA ALA A 111 -0.59 -21.36 -23.07
C ALA A 111 -1.67 -22.38 -22.70
N ASP A 112 -1.30 -23.33 -21.84
CA ASP A 112 -2.24 -24.30 -21.29
C ASP A 112 -3.50 -23.54 -20.81
N PRO A 113 -4.70 -23.85 -21.36
CA PRO A 113 -5.93 -23.18 -21.00
C PRO A 113 -6.18 -23.15 -19.48
N SER A 114 -5.70 -24.16 -18.75
CA SER A 114 -5.82 -24.23 -17.29
C SER A 114 -4.92 -23.21 -16.57
N ALA A 115 -3.72 -22.96 -17.10
CA ALA A 115 -2.80 -21.95 -16.59
C ALA A 115 -3.34 -20.54 -16.86
N LEU A 116 -3.91 -20.31 -18.05
CA LEU A 116 -4.55 -19.04 -18.42
C LEU A 116 -5.73 -18.72 -17.50
N ALA A 117 -6.64 -19.68 -17.30
CA ALA A 117 -7.78 -19.53 -16.40
C ALA A 117 -7.34 -19.22 -14.95
N SER A 118 -6.25 -19.83 -14.48
CA SER A 118 -5.70 -19.57 -13.15
C SER A 118 -5.17 -18.14 -13.01
N VAL A 119 -4.49 -17.62 -14.04
CA VAL A 119 -4.02 -16.22 -14.07
C VAL A 119 -5.19 -15.23 -14.08
N GLU A 120 -6.20 -15.49 -14.91
CA GLU A 120 -7.41 -14.64 -14.97
C GLU A 120 -8.16 -14.61 -13.63
N GLN A 121 -8.29 -15.77 -12.97
CA GLN A 121 -8.89 -15.85 -11.64
C GLN A 121 -8.08 -15.05 -10.61
N GLY A 122 -6.75 -15.17 -10.62
CA GLY A 122 -5.87 -14.39 -9.75
C GLY A 122 -6.03 -12.88 -9.98
N LEU A 123 -6.07 -12.45 -11.24
CA LEU A 123 -6.31 -11.04 -11.59
C LEU A 123 -7.66 -10.57 -11.06
N ALA A 124 -8.74 -11.36 -11.23
CA ALA A 124 -10.07 -11.02 -10.74
C ALA A 124 -10.08 -10.79 -9.21
N ILE A 125 -9.43 -11.67 -8.44
CA ILE A 125 -9.29 -11.53 -6.99
C ILE A 125 -8.57 -10.22 -6.64
N VAL A 126 -7.48 -9.89 -7.35
CA VAL A 126 -6.75 -8.63 -7.14
C VAL A 126 -7.63 -7.42 -7.49
N ARG A 127 -8.42 -7.46 -8.57
CA ARG A 127 -9.34 -6.36 -8.93
C ARG A 127 -10.35 -6.11 -7.83
N GLU A 128 -10.95 -7.18 -7.30
CA GLU A 128 -11.93 -7.09 -6.23
C GLU A 128 -11.30 -6.57 -4.93
N GLY A 129 -10.14 -7.09 -4.55
CA GLY A 129 -9.38 -6.63 -3.39
C GLY A 129 -9.06 -5.13 -3.45
N LEU A 130 -8.56 -4.66 -4.59
CA LEU A 130 -8.27 -3.24 -4.82
C LEU A 130 -9.53 -2.37 -4.74
N ALA A 131 -10.65 -2.83 -5.33
CA ALA A 131 -11.92 -2.11 -5.28
C ALA A 131 -12.39 -1.92 -3.82
N ARG A 132 -12.30 -2.97 -2.98
CA ARG A 132 -12.64 -2.88 -1.56
C ARG A 132 -11.72 -1.92 -0.81
N MET A 133 -10.40 -1.98 -1.05
CA MET A 133 -9.44 -1.07 -0.41
C MET A 133 -9.73 0.40 -0.75
N ARG A 134 -10.09 0.69 -2.01
CA ARG A 134 -10.45 2.04 -2.46
C ARG A 134 -11.82 2.50 -1.93
N GLY A 135 -12.80 1.58 -1.81
CA GLY A 135 -14.12 1.88 -1.27
C GLY A 135 -14.16 2.04 0.26
N GLN A 136 -13.11 1.60 0.96
CA GLN A 136 -12.93 1.74 2.41
C GLN A 136 -12.01 2.91 2.82
N SER A 137 -11.49 3.68 1.85
CA SER A 137 -10.53 4.78 2.06
C SER A 137 -11.19 6.16 2.20
#